data_AF-A0AAW1SMU1-F1
#
_entry.id   AF-A0AAW1SMU1-F1
#
_cell.length_a   1.000
_cell.length_b   1.000
_cell.length_c   1.000
_cell.angle_alpha   90.00
_cell.angle_beta   90.00
_cell.angle_gamma   90.00
#
_symmetry.space_group_name_H-M   'P 1'
#
loop_
_entity.id
_entity.type
_entity.pdbx_description
1 polymer ?
#
loop_
_entity_poly.entity_id
_entity_poly.type
_entity_poly.pdbx_seq_one_letter_code
_entity_poly.pdbx_strand_id
1 'polypeptide(L)'
;MFIPASLSHTSAAFKPQPAGPSLQGPRRLSSAQRPVKELLPQITSGEAVQTSKLPRKNPKSAREAAVLQLERISSQGTYIHIGKRADVTEAGKPPVNGRLEVDARAQKSATGLVAGVLKSQRRLDHLLSPFLAKPEGLAPGLLNLLRLGAYELLVFNKPGRIVNEYVQLAKQLSHSRAGGFVNAVLRKVTQLQEAQVWQQPLQLDAAASLSDQLGLYYSHPSWMVQRWLQQFGQVETIDLLCANNRLPEYGIRVSPGVEGGPQGLLEDLQVRLPAEVEVSASEYLPDYFLHTVRGLQDMISMPQFKAGQMQVMSESAGMVVRLLDPQPGERILDACAAPGSKTLFAASLMQGKGQIVALDSKAARLKLLESAARKQGLSSMIHPVACTLAKRADLRWQRLPDDLSDLCTLQATLLDAAAALVRMRAVLQREQ
;
A
#
# COMPACT_ATOMS: atom_id res chain seq x y z
N MET A 1 15.44 -7.05 -8.89
CA MET A 1 16.79 -6.70 -9.37
C MET A 1 17.74 -7.15 -8.27
N PHE A 2 18.71 -7.99 -8.62
CA PHE A 2 19.33 -9.06 -7.81
C PHE A 2 19.87 -8.67 -6.42
N ILE A 3 19.61 -9.54 -5.44
CA ILE A 3 20.29 -9.62 -4.13
C ILE A 3 21.05 -10.95 -4.13
N PRO A 4 22.39 -10.99 -4.00
CA PRO A 4 23.07 -12.23 -3.66
C PRO A 4 23.10 -12.39 -2.14
N ALA A 5 22.56 -13.52 -1.68
CA ALA A 5 22.71 -14.04 -0.34
C ALA A 5 23.92 -14.97 -0.29
N SER A 6 24.84 -14.73 0.64
CA SER A 6 25.61 -15.78 1.31
C SER A 6 26.34 -15.21 2.53
N LEU A 7 25.83 -15.48 3.72
CA LEU A 7 26.62 -15.46 4.94
C LEU A 7 26.75 -16.91 5.40
N SER A 8 27.83 -17.55 4.97
CA SER A 8 28.34 -18.78 5.56
C SER A 8 29.18 -18.42 6.78
N HIS A 9 28.82 -18.98 7.93
CA HIS A 9 29.62 -18.96 9.15
C HIS A 9 31.02 -19.53 8.93
N THR A 10 32.06 -18.77 9.26
CA THR A 10 33.33 -19.31 9.76
C THR A 10 34.01 -18.31 10.70
N SER A 11 34.24 -18.78 11.92
CA SER A 11 35.06 -18.12 12.95
C SER A 11 36.52 -18.11 12.49
N ALA A 12 37.17 -16.95 12.48
CA ALA A 12 38.63 -16.85 12.50
C ALA A 12 39.08 -15.55 13.17
N ALA A 13 40.09 -15.69 14.02
CA ALA A 13 40.55 -14.73 15.01
C ALA A 13 41.07 -13.41 14.43
N PHE A 14 40.74 -12.32 15.12
CA PHE A 14 41.19 -10.96 14.86
C PHE A 14 42.62 -10.75 15.43
N LYS A 15 43.58 -10.36 14.59
CA LYS A 15 44.87 -9.77 15.00
C LYS A 15 44.97 -8.36 14.38
N PRO A 16 45.28 -7.29 15.13
CA PRO A 16 45.26 -5.93 14.63
C PRO A 16 46.67 -5.43 14.24
N GLN A 17 46.82 -4.73 13.11
CA GLN A 17 47.87 -3.72 12.80
C GLN A 17 47.51 -2.99 11.48
N PRO A 18 48.09 -1.81 11.15
CA PRO A 18 48.01 -0.53 11.84
C PRO A 18 47.47 0.61 10.92
N ALA A 19 47.30 1.80 11.48
CA ALA A 19 46.68 2.97 10.87
C ALA A 19 47.38 3.52 9.61
N GLY A 20 46.57 3.91 8.61
CA GLY A 20 46.94 4.69 7.42
C GLY A 20 46.06 5.94 7.28
N PRO A 21 46.46 6.95 6.48
CA PRO A 21 46.38 8.35 6.87
C PRO A 21 45.01 9.01 6.71
N SER A 22 44.78 9.97 7.60
CA SER A 22 43.67 10.91 7.68
C SER A 22 43.33 11.62 6.36
N LEU A 23 42.12 11.40 5.86
CA LEU A 23 41.56 12.20 4.75
C LEU A 23 40.92 13.48 5.31
N GLN A 24 41.50 14.59 4.88
CA GLN A 24 41.11 15.97 5.15
C GLN A 24 39.69 16.28 4.61
N GLY A 25 38.97 17.13 5.34
CA GLY A 25 37.59 17.53 5.06
C GLY A 25 37.37 18.22 3.70
N PRO A 26 36.10 18.35 3.26
CA PRO A 26 35.79 18.78 1.91
C PRO A 26 36.14 20.26 1.69
N ARG A 27 36.99 20.49 0.68
CA ARG A 27 37.34 21.82 0.13
C ARG A 27 36.11 22.49 -0.48
N ARG A 28 35.94 23.79 -0.20
CA ARG A 28 34.93 24.67 -0.80
C ARG A 28 35.13 24.75 -2.32
N LEU A 29 34.11 24.39 -3.09
CA LEU A 29 34.01 24.75 -4.51
C LEU A 29 33.49 26.18 -4.64
N SER A 30 34.25 27.03 -5.31
CA SER A 30 33.89 28.40 -5.65
C SER A 30 33.38 28.49 -7.10
N SER A 31 32.59 29.54 -7.33
CA SER A 31 32.18 30.17 -8.60
C SER A 31 30.81 29.80 -9.22
N ALA A 32 29.96 30.85 -9.23
CA ALA A 32 28.95 31.21 -10.21
C ALA A 32 27.74 30.27 -10.45
N GLN A 33 26.83 30.18 -9.47
CA GLN A 33 25.42 29.89 -9.72
C GLN A 33 24.57 30.89 -8.93
N ARG A 34 23.63 31.59 -9.58
CA ARG A 34 22.65 32.44 -8.89
C ARG A 34 21.91 31.59 -7.85
N PRO A 35 21.84 32.01 -6.58
CA PRO A 35 21.16 31.23 -5.56
C PRO A 35 19.65 31.18 -5.86
N VAL A 36 19.07 29.96 -5.81
CA VAL A 36 17.62 29.69 -5.97
C VAL A 36 16.75 30.52 -5.00
N LYS A 37 17.36 31.11 -3.95
CA LYS A 37 16.73 32.09 -3.04
C LYS A 37 16.09 33.30 -3.75
N GLU A 38 16.59 33.71 -4.92
CA GLU A 38 16.05 34.90 -5.62
C GLU A 38 14.70 34.65 -6.31
N LEU A 39 14.27 33.40 -6.49
CA LEU A 39 12.97 33.07 -7.12
C LEU A 39 11.80 32.98 -6.11
N LEU A 40 12.07 33.12 -4.81
CA LEU A 40 11.12 32.83 -3.72
C LEU A 40 10.33 34.02 -3.13
N PRO A 41 10.77 35.31 -3.16
CA PRO A 41 10.09 36.33 -2.36
C PRO A 41 8.71 36.77 -2.91
N GLN A 42 8.35 36.41 -4.14
CA GLN A 42 7.02 36.71 -4.70
C GLN A 42 6.03 35.53 -4.67
N ILE A 43 6.40 34.39 -4.09
CA ILE A 43 5.52 33.22 -3.95
C ILE A 43 4.88 33.16 -2.55
N THR A 44 5.42 33.89 -1.57
CA THR A 44 5.07 33.73 -0.15
C THR A 44 4.49 34.98 0.52
N SER A 45 4.06 36.00 -0.23
CA SER A 45 3.34 37.14 0.34
C SER A 45 2.23 37.64 -0.60
N GLY A 46 1.01 37.73 -0.06
CA GLY A 46 -0.12 38.42 -0.69
C GLY A 46 -1.27 37.51 -1.13
N GLU A 47 -2.35 37.59 -0.36
CA GLU A 47 -3.74 37.23 -0.69
C GLU A 47 -4.11 35.75 -0.75
N ALA A 48 -5.00 35.38 0.18
CA ALA A 48 -5.88 34.24 0.04
C ALA A 48 -6.67 34.37 -1.27
N VAL A 49 -6.22 33.68 -2.32
CA VAL A 49 -7.02 33.47 -3.53
C VAL A 49 -7.40 32.01 -3.61
N GLN A 50 -8.69 31.83 -3.35
CA GLN A 50 -9.47 30.64 -3.54
C GLN A 50 -9.28 30.02 -4.93
N THR A 51 -9.61 28.74 -4.97
CA THR A 51 -9.76 27.87 -6.15
C THR A 51 -8.44 27.37 -6.72
N SER A 52 -7.95 26.26 -6.15
CA SER A 52 -7.35 25.24 -7.01
C SER A 52 -8.34 25.01 -8.16
N LYS A 53 -7.91 25.24 -9.40
CA LYS A 53 -8.72 24.81 -10.55
C LYS A 53 -8.96 23.33 -10.35
N LEU A 54 -10.20 22.95 -10.03
CA LEU A 54 -10.62 21.56 -9.91
C LEU A 54 -10.03 20.81 -11.10
N PRO A 55 -9.24 19.77 -10.86
CA PRO A 55 -8.47 19.15 -11.91
C PRO A 55 -9.42 18.56 -12.96
N ARG A 56 -9.00 18.61 -14.23
CA ARG A 56 -9.75 18.09 -15.36
C ARG A 56 -10.29 16.69 -15.02
N LYS A 57 -11.57 16.45 -15.32
CA LYS A 57 -12.28 15.19 -15.00
C LYS A 57 -11.56 13.95 -15.57
N ASN A 58 -10.77 14.09 -16.64
CA ASN A 58 -10.06 13.01 -17.31
C ASN A 58 -8.54 13.32 -17.39
N PRO A 59 -7.69 12.62 -16.62
CA PRO A 59 -6.25 12.81 -16.67
C PRO A 59 -5.68 12.18 -17.94
N LYS A 60 -4.75 12.87 -18.60
CA LYS A 60 -4.17 12.48 -19.89
C LYS A 60 -2.95 11.56 -19.74
N SER A 61 -2.47 11.35 -18.52
CA SER A 61 -1.29 10.52 -18.24
C SER A 61 -1.38 9.83 -16.87
N ALA A 62 -0.59 8.76 -16.69
CA ALA A 62 -0.45 8.07 -15.42
C ALA A 62 0.03 8.99 -14.29
N ARG A 63 0.94 9.93 -14.60
CA ARG A 63 1.50 10.88 -13.62
C ARG A 63 0.48 11.90 -13.18
N GLU A 64 -0.30 12.43 -14.13
CA GLU A 64 -1.42 13.32 -13.80
C GLU A 64 -2.41 12.60 -12.88
N ALA A 65 -2.83 11.37 -13.25
CA ALA A 65 -3.72 10.57 -12.41
C ALA A 65 -3.15 10.33 -11.00
N ALA A 66 -1.84 10.07 -10.89
CA ALA A 66 -1.17 9.87 -9.61
C ALA A 66 -1.16 11.14 -8.72
N VAL A 67 -0.85 12.31 -9.29
CA VAL A 67 -0.88 13.60 -8.55
C VAL A 67 -2.28 13.85 -7.97
N LEU A 68 -3.32 13.72 -8.80
CA LEU A 68 -4.69 13.96 -8.39
C LEU A 68 -5.16 12.98 -7.30
N GLN A 69 -4.70 11.74 -7.36
CA GLN A 69 -5.03 10.76 -6.34
C GLN A 69 -4.33 11.09 -5.01
N LEU A 70 -3.06 11.45 -5.02
CA LEU A 70 -2.35 11.87 -3.80
C LEU A 70 -2.99 13.10 -3.14
N GLU A 71 -3.46 14.06 -3.94
CA GLU A 71 -4.24 15.20 -3.42
C GLU A 71 -5.53 14.76 -2.72
N ARG A 72 -6.27 13.82 -3.30
CA ARG A 72 -7.48 13.25 -2.66
C ARG A 72 -7.16 12.53 -1.36
N ILE A 73 -6.11 11.71 -1.35
CA ILE A 73 -5.65 11.01 -0.14
C ILE A 73 -5.31 12.03 0.96
N SER A 74 -4.59 13.10 0.59
CA SER A 74 -4.14 14.14 1.54
C SER A 74 -5.28 15.03 2.06
N SER A 75 -6.32 15.27 1.26
CA SER A 75 -7.40 16.22 1.59
C SER A 75 -8.67 15.56 2.14
N GLN A 76 -8.92 14.29 1.80
CA GLN A 76 -10.18 13.60 2.10
C GLN A 76 -9.99 12.28 2.85
N GLY A 77 -8.75 11.86 3.13
CA GLY A 77 -8.48 10.54 3.72
C GLY A 77 -8.94 9.37 2.83
N THR A 78 -9.19 9.61 1.54
CA THR A 78 -9.67 8.59 0.61
C THR A 78 -8.63 7.51 0.30
N TYR A 79 -9.10 6.30 -0.02
CA TYR A 79 -8.26 5.11 -0.24
C TYR A 79 -7.53 5.10 -1.59
N ILE A 80 -6.47 4.28 -1.69
CA ILE A 80 -5.77 4.00 -2.96
C ILE A 80 -6.64 3.08 -3.83
N HIS A 81 -7.70 3.62 -4.44
CA HIS A 81 -8.47 2.93 -5.47
C HIS A 81 -8.52 3.81 -6.73
N ILE A 82 -7.68 3.48 -7.71
CA ILE A 82 -7.84 4.03 -9.07
C ILE A 82 -8.82 3.10 -9.78
N GLY A 83 -9.94 3.64 -10.25
CA GLY A 83 -10.84 3.08 -11.28
C GLY A 83 -11.43 1.66 -11.10
N LYS A 84 -12.74 1.54 -11.32
CA LYS A 84 -13.58 0.33 -11.20
C LYS A 84 -13.55 -0.38 -9.83
N ARG A 85 -14.00 0.34 -8.80
CA ARG A 85 -15.05 -0.14 -7.87
C ARG A 85 -15.60 1.07 -7.12
N ALA A 86 -16.92 1.18 -7.09
CA ALA A 86 -17.59 2.24 -6.35
C ALA A 86 -17.44 1.94 -4.86
N ASP A 87 -16.59 2.69 -4.17
CA ASP A 87 -16.79 2.88 -2.74
C ASP A 87 -18.10 3.63 -2.58
N VAL A 88 -19.14 2.89 -2.20
CA VAL A 88 -20.44 3.45 -1.84
C VAL A 88 -20.26 4.08 -0.47
N THR A 89 -20.27 5.41 -0.41
CA THR A 89 -20.29 6.15 0.85
C THR A 89 -21.65 6.00 1.54
N GLU A 90 -21.72 6.38 2.82
CA GLU A 90 -22.83 6.20 3.79
C GLU A 90 -24.23 6.64 3.31
N ALA A 91 -24.34 7.34 2.18
CA ALA A 91 -25.59 7.86 1.66
C ALA A 91 -26.09 7.16 0.40
N GLY A 92 -25.77 5.88 0.12
CA GLY A 92 -26.40 5.09 -0.95
C GLY A 92 -26.31 5.68 -2.37
N LYS A 93 -25.55 6.76 -2.54
CA LYS A 93 -25.26 7.47 -3.77
C LYS A 93 -23.78 7.23 -4.05
N PRO A 94 -23.40 6.85 -5.29
CA PRO A 94 -21.99 6.87 -5.66
C PRO A 94 -21.45 8.27 -5.36
N PRO A 95 -20.19 8.44 -4.92
CA PRO A 95 -19.60 9.77 -4.78
C PRO A 95 -19.82 10.52 -6.09
N VAL A 96 -20.57 11.62 -6.02
CA VAL A 96 -21.00 12.40 -7.20
C VAL A 96 -19.82 13.15 -7.84
N ASN A 97 -18.58 12.98 -7.35
CA ASN A 97 -17.41 13.65 -7.88
C ASN A 97 -16.39 12.67 -8.50
N GLY A 98 -16.51 12.52 -9.83
CA GLY A 98 -15.37 12.36 -10.74
C GLY A 98 -14.69 10.98 -10.75
N ARG A 99 -15.32 10.03 -11.45
CA ARG A 99 -14.57 8.93 -12.07
C ARG A 99 -13.47 9.54 -12.93
N LEU A 100 -12.21 9.28 -12.58
CA LEU A 100 -11.11 9.55 -13.51
C LEU A 100 -11.19 8.44 -14.56
N GLU A 101 -11.68 8.77 -15.76
CA GLU A 101 -11.56 7.86 -16.89
C GLU A 101 -10.11 7.92 -17.37
N VAL A 102 -9.37 6.86 -17.05
CA VAL A 102 -7.96 6.68 -17.41
C VAL A 102 -7.86 5.38 -18.19
N ASP A 103 -7.08 5.36 -19.26
CA ASP A 103 -6.72 4.10 -19.93
C ASP A 103 -6.14 3.11 -18.89
N ALA A 104 -6.53 1.84 -18.98
CA ALA A 104 -6.21 0.80 -18.00
C ALA A 104 -4.69 0.66 -17.75
N ARG A 105 -3.88 0.91 -18.79
CA ARG A 105 -2.41 0.92 -18.68
C ARG A 105 -1.89 2.10 -17.88
N ALA A 106 -2.43 3.30 -18.13
CA ALA A 106 -2.09 4.50 -17.39
C ALA A 106 -2.59 4.44 -15.93
N GLN A 107 -3.72 3.78 -15.68
CA GLN A 107 -4.24 3.48 -14.35
C GLN A 107 -3.31 2.54 -13.56
N LYS A 108 -2.84 1.43 -14.15
CA LYS A 108 -1.88 0.51 -13.50
C LYS A 108 -0.60 1.24 -13.11
N SER A 109 -0.07 2.05 -14.03
CA SER A 109 1.13 2.84 -13.78
C SER A 109 0.91 3.89 -12.69
N ALA A 110 -0.25 4.54 -12.63
CA ALA A 110 -0.57 5.52 -11.61
C ALA A 110 -0.65 4.88 -10.21
N THR A 111 -1.29 3.71 -10.06
CA THR A 111 -1.41 3.03 -8.75
C THR A 111 -0.04 2.68 -8.19
N GLY A 112 0.86 2.18 -9.04
CA GLY A 112 2.23 1.86 -8.64
C GLY A 112 3.02 3.09 -8.19
N LEU A 113 2.87 4.23 -8.88
CA LEU A 113 3.50 5.49 -8.51
C LEU A 113 2.98 6.03 -7.17
N VAL A 114 1.65 6.04 -6.97
CA VAL A 114 1.04 6.49 -5.72
C VAL A 114 1.45 5.61 -4.55
N ALA A 115 1.39 4.29 -4.71
CA ALA A 115 1.84 3.36 -3.67
C ALA A 115 3.33 3.54 -3.35
N GLY A 116 4.17 3.76 -4.36
CA GLY A 116 5.59 4.03 -4.20
C GLY A 116 5.87 5.30 -3.40
N VAL A 117 5.22 6.41 -3.75
CA VAL A 117 5.35 7.68 -3.02
C VAL A 117 4.88 7.53 -1.58
N LEU A 118 3.75 6.88 -1.32
CA LEU A 118 3.22 6.73 0.04
C LEU A 118 4.07 5.80 0.91
N LYS A 119 4.68 4.76 0.33
CA LYS A 119 5.63 3.88 1.02
C LYS A 119 6.93 4.59 1.38
N SER A 120 7.33 5.58 0.60
CA SER A 120 8.59 6.29 0.79
C SER A 120 8.45 7.76 1.17
N GLN A 121 7.25 8.21 1.57
CA GLN A 121 6.91 9.62 1.72
C GLN A 121 7.85 10.34 2.68
N ARG A 122 8.11 9.78 3.87
CA ARG A 122 8.97 10.41 4.88
C ARG A 122 10.41 10.56 4.37
N ARG A 123 10.92 9.56 3.65
CA ARG A 123 12.25 9.61 3.04
C ARG A 123 12.31 10.64 1.91
N LEU A 124 11.31 10.67 1.04
CA LEU A 124 11.21 11.65 -0.04
C LEU A 124 11.14 13.08 0.50
N ASP A 125 10.33 13.32 1.54
CA ASP A 125 10.21 14.62 2.19
C ASP A 125 11.53 15.08 2.79
N HIS A 126 12.25 14.18 3.47
CA HIS A 126 13.56 14.48 4.00
C HIS A 126 14.56 14.84 2.90
N LEU A 127 14.61 14.09 1.79
CA LEU A 127 15.51 14.35 0.67
C LEU A 127 15.16 15.63 -0.10
N LEU A 128 13.88 16.01 -0.13
CA LEU A 128 13.42 17.24 -0.76
C LEU A 128 13.66 18.47 0.12
N SER A 129 13.62 18.30 1.45
CA SER A 129 13.69 19.41 2.42
C SER A 129 14.84 20.41 2.20
N PRO A 130 16.08 20.02 1.83
CA PRO A 130 17.17 20.99 1.65
C PRO A 130 16.96 21.91 0.43
N PHE A 131 16.07 21.53 -0.50
CA PHE A 131 15.76 22.27 -1.71
C PHE A 131 14.48 23.11 -1.59
N LEU A 132 13.77 22.99 -0.46
CA LEU A 132 12.49 23.64 -0.21
C LEU A 132 12.62 24.58 0.99
N ALA A 133 12.51 25.89 0.76
CA ALA A 133 12.68 26.87 1.84
C ALA A 133 11.56 26.81 2.91
N LYS A 134 10.33 26.49 2.51
CA LYS A 134 9.15 26.32 3.40
C LYS A 134 8.21 25.26 2.80
N PRO A 135 8.45 23.95 3.04
CA PRO A 135 7.63 22.88 2.49
C PRO A 135 6.14 23.01 2.84
N GLU A 136 5.83 23.38 4.09
CA GLU A 136 4.48 23.63 4.60
C GLU A 136 3.75 24.82 3.93
N GLY A 137 4.49 25.74 3.29
CA GLY A 137 3.92 26.84 2.52
C GLY A 137 3.57 26.47 1.08
N LEU A 138 3.90 25.26 0.62
CA LEU A 138 3.61 24.81 -0.74
C LEU A 138 2.18 24.27 -0.84
N ALA A 139 1.54 24.54 -1.98
CA ALA A 139 0.27 23.89 -2.32
C ALA A 139 0.45 22.35 -2.28
N PRO A 140 -0.44 21.59 -1.61
CA PRO A 140 -0.30 20.13 -1.47
C PRO A 140 -0.09 19.38 -2.79
N GLY A 141 -0.77 19.82 -3.85
CA GLY A 141 -0.60 19.28 -5.20
C GLY A 141 0.80 19.42 -5.77
N LEU A 142 1.42 20.59 -5.55
CA LEU A 142 2.79 20.86 -6.01
C LEU A 142 3.80 20.02 -5.23
N LEU A 143 3.61 19.85 -3.92
CA LEU A 143 4.46 18.97 -3.10
C LEU A 143 4.32 17.51 -3.54
N ASN A 144 3.10 17.04 -3.81
CA ASN A 144 2.86 15.69 -4.32
C ASN A 144 3.46 15.48 -5.71
N LEU A 145 3.44 16.49 -6.57
CA LEU A 145 4.12 16.47 -7.87
C LEU A 145 5.64 16.35 -7.70
N LEU A 146 6.25 17.10 -6.77
CA LEU A 146 7.67 16.98 -6.46
C LEU A 146 8.03 15.60 -5.89
N ARG A 147 7.22 15.05 -4.98
CA ARG A 147 7.39 13.70 -4.42
C ARG A 147 7.36 12.64 -5.52
N LEU A 148 6.39 12.72 -6.43
CA LEU A 148 6.27 11.81 -7.57
C LEU A 148 7.47 11.89 -8.51
N GLY A 149 7.87 13.10 -8.89
CA GLY A 149 9.07 13.32 -9.71
C GLY A 149 10.33 12.80 -9.04
N ALA A 150 10.52 13.08 -7.75
CA ALA A 150 11.66 12.61 -6.99
C ALA A 150 11.68 11.08 -6.88
N TYR A 151 10.54 10.46 -6.58
CA TYR A 151 10.40 9.01 -6.53
C TYR A 151 10.77 8.37 -7.86
N GLU A 152 10.24 8.86 -8.99
CA GLU A 152 10.56 8.27 -10.28
C GLU A 152 12.04 8.42 -10.65
N LEU A 153 12.66 9.57 -10.35
CA LEU A 153 14.09 9.78 -10.59
C LEU A 153 14.93 8.80 -9.77
N LEU A 154 14.69 8.75 -8.45
CA LEU A 154 15.49 7.98 -7.51
C LEU A 154 15.31 6.45 -7.67
N VAL A 155 14.12 6.01 -8.10
CA VAL A 155 13.78 4.57 -8.18
C VAL A 155 13.93 3.99 -9.59
N PHE A 156 13.57 4.72 -10.65
CA PHE A 156 13.55 4.17 -12.02
C PHE A 156 14.75 4.55 -12.89
N ASN A 157 15.69 5.37 -12.41
CA ASN A 157 16.98 5.66 -13.05
C ASN A 157 16.89 6.12 -14.53
N LYS A 158 15.93 7.01 -14.87
CA LYS A 158 15.73 7.56 -16.23
C LYS A 158 15.54 9.09 -16.24
N PRO A 159 16.56 9.90 -15.90
CA PRO A 159 16.37 11.28 -15.44
C PRO A 159 15.87 12.29 -16.49
N GLY A 160 16.41 12.29 -17.70
CA GLY A 160 16.21 13.39 -18.66
C GLY A 160 14.76 13.57 -19.14
N ARG A 161 14.03 12.48 -19.37
CA ARG A 161 12.64 12.54 -19.85
C ARG A 161 11.66 12.88 -18.72
N ILE A 162 11.93 12.37 -17.51
CA ILE A 162 11.06 12.52 -16.34
C ILE A 162 10.93 13.99 -15.94
N VAL A 163 12.05 14.73 -15.86
CA VAL A 163 12.02 16.14 -15.42
C VAL A 163 11.12 17.00 -16.32
N ASN A 164 11.29 16.89 -17.64
CA ASN A 164 10.49 17.66 -18.60
C ASN A 164 8.99 17.34 -18.50
N GLU A 165 8.64 16.07 -18.28
CA GLU A 165 7.24 15.65 -18.12
C GLU A 165 6.61 16.28 -16.86
N TYR A 166 7.33 16.29 -15.74
CA TYR A 166 6.86 16.94 -14.49
C TYR A 166 6.81 18.47 -14.59
N VAL A 167 7.72 19.09 -15.33
CA VAL A 167 7.68 20.55 -15.60
C VAL A 167 6.44 20.92 -16.41
N GLN A 168 6.07 20.13 -17.42
CA GLN A 168 4.85 20.35 -18.19
C GLN A 168 3.60 20.11 -17.35
N LEU A 169 3.57 19.05 -16.54
CA LEU A 169 2.48 18.78 -15.59
C LEU A 169 2.29 19.94 -14.61
N ALA A 170 3.38 20.51 -14.07
CA ALA A 170 3.31 21.63 -13.13
C ALA A 170 2.72 22.89 -13.77
N LYS A 171 3.07 23.18 -15.03
CA LYS A 171 2.47 24.29 -15.79
C LYS A 171 0.97 24.10 -16.03
N GLN A 172 0.52 22.85 -16.16
CA GLN A 172 -0.88 22.50 -16.43
C GLN A 172 -1.75 22.49 -15.17
N LEU A 173 -1.26 21.88 -14.08
CA LEU A 173 -2.01 21.67 -12.84
C LEU A 173 -1.92 22.86 -11.87
N SER A 174 -0.86 23.65 -11.97
CA SER A 174 -0.64 24.81 -11.10
C SER A 174 -0.62 26.10 -11.93
N HIS A 175 0.52 26.80 -12.00
CA HIS A 175 0.65 28.12 -12.61
C HIS A 175 1.87 28.09 -13.53
N SER A 176 1.93 28.94 -14.56
CA SER A 176 3.00 28.93 -15.56
C SER A 176 4.42 29.05 -14.96
N ARG A 177 4.56 29.79 -13.85
CA ARG A 177 5.82 29.95 -13.09
C ARG A 177 6.24 28.72 -12.29
N ALA A 178 5.31 27.80 -11.97
CA ALA A 178 5.60 26.58 -11.21
C ALA A 178 6.54 25.63 -11.94
N GLY A 179 6.54 25.64 -13.28
CA GLY A 179 7.42 24.80 -14.08
C GLY A 179 8.91 25.09 -13.88
N GLY A 180 9.29 26.36 -13.70
CA GLY A 180 10.69 26.74 -13.43
C GLY A 180 11.16 26.24 -12.07
N PHE A 181 10.31 26.36 -11.06
CA PHE A 181 10.56 25.84 -9.72
C PHE A 181 10.71 24.32 -9.69
N VAL A 182 9.79 23.57 -10.31
CA VAL A 182 9.85 22.11 -10.40
C VAL A 182 11.11 21.65 -11.13
N ASN A 183 11.47 22.30 -12.24
CA ASN A 183 12.72 22.00 -12.95
C ASN A 183 13.94 22.19 -12.03
N ALA A 184 14.01 23.30 -11.28
CA ALA A 184 15.13 23.59 -10.40
C ALA A 184 15.28 22.52 -9.29
N VAL A 185 14.17 22.15 -8.64
CA VAL A 185 14.16 21.14 -7.57
C VAL A 185 14.51 19.76 -8.12
N LEU A 186 13.84 19.30 -9.20
CA LEU A 186 14.09 17.95 -9.74
C LEU A 186 15.49 17.79 -10.32
N ARG A 187 16.10 18.85 -10.86
CA ARG A 187 17.53 18.82 -11.24
C ARG A 187 18.45 18.59 -10.05
N LYS A 188 18.14 19.12 -8.86
CA LYS A 188 18.88 18.81 -7.64
C LYS A 188 18.66 17.37 -7.19
N VAL A 189 17.45 16.83 -7.38
CA VAL A 189 17.18 15.41 -7.13
C VAL A 189 17.96 14.50 -8.10
N THR A 190 18.15 14.91 -9.36
CA THR A 190 19.03 14.18 -10.29
C THR A 190 20.45 14.05 -9.74
N GLN A 191 20.99 15.06 -9.07
CA GLN A 191 22.30 14.98 -8.41
C GLN A 191 22.32 13.95 -7.27
N LEU A 192 21.23 13.85 -6.49
CA LEU A 192 21.09 12.81 -5.47
C LEU A 192 21.02 11.40 -6.08
N GLN A 193 20.36 11.27 -7.23
CA GLN A 193 20.28 10.02 -7.98
C GLN A 193 21.65 9.61 -8.54
N GLU A 194 22.41 10.54 -9.11
CA GLU A 194 23.79 10.33 -9.59
C GLU A 194 24.71 9.89 -8.45
N ALA A 195 24.54 10.48 -7.27
CA ALA A 195 25.24 10.08 -6.05
C ALA A 195 24.68 8.79 -5.39
N GLN A 196 23.67 8.16 -5.99
CA GLN A 196 23.04 6.92 -5.50
C GLN A 196 22.52 7.00 -4.06
N VAL A 197 22.10 8.19 -3.61
CA VAL A 197 21.65 8.44 -2.22
C VAL A 197 20.47 7.53 -1.81
N TRP A 198 19.67 7.08 -2.78
CA TRP A 198 18.58 6.15 -2.53
C TRP A 198 19.04 4.75 -2.13
N GLN A 199 20.16 4.30 -2.69
CA GLN A 199 20.74 2.97 -2.46
C GLN A 199 21.75 2.95 -1.32
N GLN A 200 22.26 4.12 -0.91
CA GLN A 200 23.21 4.21 0.19
C GLN A 200 22.61 3.65 1.48
N PRO A 201 23.39 2.89 2.27
CA PRO A 201 22.95 2.38 3.56
C PRO A 201 22.65 3.53 4.52
N LEU A 202 21.82 3.25 5.52
CA LEU A 202 21.51 4.19 6.59
C LEU A 202 22.81 4.60 7.30
N GLN A 203 23.17 5.87 7.19
CA GLN A 203 24.22 6.46 8.01
C GLN A 203 23.60 6.77 9.37
N LEU A 204 24.11 6.11 10.41
CA LEU A 204 23.56 6.27 11.75
C LEU A 204 24.06 7.58 12.35
N ASP A 205 23.15 8.51 12.61
CA ASP A 205 23.45 9.72 13.37
C ASP A 205 23.44 9.38 14.87
N ALA A 206 24.59 9.51 15.52
CA ALA A 206 24.73 9.22 16.95
C ALA A 206 23.81 10.08 17.84
N ALA A 207 23.35 11.24 17.35
CA ALA A 207 22.44 12.11 18.08
C ALA A 207 20.95 11.74 17.93
N ALA A 208 20.59 10.96 16.92
CA ALA A 208 19.20 10.58 16.66
C ALA A 208 18.83 9.25 17.32
N SER A 209 17.57 9.06 17.70
CA SER A 209 17.10 7.75 18.20
C SER A 209 17.16 6.70 17.08
N LEU A 210 17.46 5.43 17.42
CA LEU A 210 17.46 4.35 16.42
C LEU A 210 16.10 4.25 15.69
N SER A 211 14.99 4.47 16.40
CA SER A 211 13.64 4.52 15.84
C SER A 211 13.45 5.63 14.81
N ASP A 212 14.02 6.82 15.03
CA ASP A 212 13.95 7.92 14.07
C ASP A 212 14.76 7.63 12.82
N GLN A 213 15.95 7.07 12.99
CA GLN A 213 16.84 6.74 11.88
C GLN A 213 16.25 5.66 10.98
N LEU A 214 15.78 4.56 11.58
CA LEU A 214 15.09 3.49 10.86
C LEU A 214 13.76 3.96 10.26
N GLY A 215 12.98 4.74 11.02
CA GLY A 215 11.73 5.33 10.55
C GLY A 215 11.94 6.27 9.37
N LEU A 216 13.01 7.06 9.36
CA LEU A 216 13.37 7.90 8.22
C LEU A 216 13.76 7.07 6.99
N TYR A 217 14.68 6.10 7.17
CA TYR A 217 15.21 5.30 6.06
C TYR A 217 14.15 4.43 5.39
N TYR A 218 13.37 3.71 6.20
CA TYR A 218 12.30 2.84 5.73
C TYR A 218 10.97 3.57 5.60
N SER A 219 10.91 4.87 5.86
CA SER A 219 9.70 5.70 5.75
C SER A 219 8.49 5.18 6.55
N HIS A 220 8.69 5.00 7.86
CA HIS A 220 7.66 4.66 8.85
C HIS A 220 7.60 5.72 9.97
N PRO A 221 6.47 5.89 10.67
CA PRO A 221 6.41 6.75 11.86
C PRO A 221 7.33 6.26 12.97
N SER A 222 8.06 7.17 13.62
CA SER A 222 9.06 6.78 14.64
C SER A 222 8.46 6.01 15.81
N TRP A 223 7.25 6.40 16.26
CA TRP A 223 6.56 5.71 17.36
C TRP A 223 6.28 4.24 17.03
N MET A 224 5.97 3.94 15.77
CA MET A 224 5.67 2.57 15.31
C MET A 224 6.94 1.73 15.28
N VAL A 225 8.04 2.33 14.78
CA VAL A 225 9.36 1.69 14.81
C VAL A 225 9.83 1.44 16.23
N GLN A 226 9.68 2.43 17.13
CA GLN A 226 10.03 2.30 18.54
C GLN A 226 9.28 1.14 19.21
N ARG A 227 7.97 1.03 18.95
CA ARG A 227 7.14 -0.08 19.44
C ARG A 227 7.64 -1.43 18.93
N TRP A 228 7.98 -1.54 17.65
CA TRP A 228 8.50 -2.78 17.08
C TRP A 228 9.89 -3.13 17.61
N LEU A 229 10.77 -2.14 17.78
CA LEU A 229 12.09 -2.35 18.39
C LEU A 229 11.97 -2.90 19.81
N GLN A 230 11.02 -2.38 20.60
CA GLN A 230 10.75 -2.86 21.95
C GLN A 230 10.18 -4.28 21.97
N GLN A 231 9.34 -4.63 20.99
CA GLN A 231 8.64 -5.92 20.95
C GLN A 231 9.47 -7.04 20.32
N PHE A 232 10.20 -6.75 19.25
CA PHE A 232 10.86 -7.75 18.41
C PHE A 232 12.38 -7.64 18.39
N GLY A 233 12.96 -6.53 18.88
CA GLY A 233 14.38 -6.25 18.71
C GLY A 233 14.72 -5.66 17.34
N GLN A 234 16.01 -5.42 17.10
CA GLN A 234 16.47 -4.65 15.94
C GLN A 234 16.36 -5.43 14.62
N VAL A 235 16.79 -6.69 14.60
CA VAL A 235 16.90 -7.48 13.36
C VAL A 235 15.51 -7.71 12.76
N GLU A 236 14.58 -8.22 13.57
CA GLU A 236 13.20 -8.52 13.20
C GLU A 236 12.42 -7.25 12.84
N THR A 237 12.70 -6.13 13.51
CA THR A 237 12.09 -4.84 13.15
C THR A 237 12.57 -4.39 11.77
N ILE A 238 13.86 -4.52 11.45
CA ILE A 238 14.40 -4.18 10.13
C ILE A 238 13.76 -5.07 9.06
N ASP A 239 13.62 -6.37 9.32
CA ASP A 239 12.95 -7.29 8.40
C ASP A 239 11.49 -6.90 8.15
N LEU A 240 10.74 -6.56 9.20
CA LEU A 240 9.36 -6.07 9.09
C LEU A 240 9.26 -4.76 8.29
N LEU A 241 10.17 -3.81 8.54
CA LEU A 241 10.26 -2.54 7.81
C LEU A 241 10.58 -2.76 6.32
N CYS A 242 11.45 -3.71 6.02
CA CYS A 242 11.76 -4.11 4.65
C CYS A 242 10.53 -4.74 3.99
N ALA A 243 9.89 -5.71 4.66
CA ALA A 243 8.69 -6.39 4.15
C ALA A 243 7.56 -5.42 3.82
N ASN A 244 7.30 -4.43 4.69
CA ASN A 244 6.28 -3.39 4.47
C ASN A 244 6.52 -2.53 3.22
N ASN A 245 7.77 -2.48 2.73
CA ASN A 245 8.18 -1.71 1.56
C ASN A 245 8.38 -2.54 0.30
N ARG A 246 8.37 -3.88 0.39
CA ARG A 246 8.41 -4.77 -0.79
C ARG A 246 7.19 -4.56 -1.68
N LEU A 247 7.27 -5.04 -2.92
CA LEU A 247 6.12 -5.07 -3.81
C LEU A 247 5.01 -5.92 -3.16
N PRO A 248 3.73 -5.51 -3.29
CA PRO A 248 2.65 -6.30 -2.73
C PRO A 248 2.57 -7.64 -3.47
N GLU A 249 2.53 -8.72 -2.69
CA GLU A 249 2.23 -10.06 -3.16
C GLU A 249 0.74 -10.32 -2.93
N TYR A 250 0.10 -11.01 -3.86
CA TYR A 250 -1.34 -11.25 -3.81
C TYR A 250 -1.62 -12.75 -3.74
N GLY A 251 -2.31 -13.15 -2.68
CA GLY A 251 -2.94 -14.46 -2.62
C GLY A 251 -4.18 -14.52 -3.49
N ILE A 252 -4.32 -15.63 -4.20
CA ILE A 252 -5.47 -15.95 -5.05
C ILE A 252 -6.06 -17.26 -4.54
N ARG A 253 -7.19 -17.15 -3.83
CA ARG A 253 -7.92 -18.30 -3.33
C ARG A 253 -8.70 -18.96 -4.45
N VAL A 254 -8.43 -20.23 -4.68
CA VAL A 254 -9.12 -21.09 -5.66
C VAL A 254 -10.27 -21.81 -4.95
N SER A 255 -11.44 -21.86 -5.60
CA SER A 255 -12.60 -22.60 -5.08
C SER A 255 -12.31 -24.11 -5.07
N PRO A 256 -12.76 -24.86 -4.05
CA PRO A 256 -12.60 -26.33 -4.01
C PRO A 256 -13.21 -27.09 -5.20
N GLY A 257 -14.17 -26.48 -5.93
CA GLY A 257 -14.79 -27.08 -7.12
C GLY A 257 -14.05 -26.86 -8.45
N VAL A 258 -12.83 -26.30 -8.42
CA VAL A 258 -11.99 -26.16 -9.63
C VAL A 258 -11.29 -27.49 -9.90
N GLU A 259 -11.42 -28.00 -11.13
CA GLU A 259 -10.76 -29.23 -11.56
C GLU A 259 -9.25 -29.13 -11.39
N GLY A 260 -8.64 -30.16 -10.79
CA GLY A 260 -7.21 -30.17 -10.45
C GLY A 260 -6.80 -29.19 -9.33
N GLY A 261 -7.75 -28.46 -8.73
CA GLY A 261 -7.50 -27.50 -7.66
C GLY A 261 -6.54 -26.37 -8.07
N PRO A 262 -5.83 -25.75 -7.12
CA PRO A 262 -4.81 -24.75 -7.43
C PRO A 262 -3.70 -25.28 -8.33
N GLN A 263 -3.29 -26.54 -8.16
CA GLN A 263 -2.19 -27.13 -8.93
C GLN A 263 -2.55 -27.27 -10.41
N GLY A 264 -3.70 -27.86 -10.73
CA GLY A 264 -4.17 -27.96 -12.12
C GLY A 264 -4.43 -26.59 -12.74
N LEU A 265 -4.92 -25.63 -11.95
CA LEU A 265 -5.04 -24.25 -12.42
C LEU A 265 -3.66 -23.64 -12.70
N LEU A 266 -2.66 -23.82 -11.83
CA LEU A 266 -1.31 -23.30 -12.03
C LEU A 266 -0.70 -23.82 -13.34
N GLU A 267 -0.87 -25.10 -13.65
CA GLU A 267 -0.42 -25.71 -14.89
C GLU A 267 -1.10 -25.08 -16.12
N ASP A 268 -2.42 -24.87 -16.09
CA ASP A 268 -3.17 -24.15 -17.15
C ASP A 268 -2.66 -22.70 -17.30
N LEU A 269 -2.39 -22.03 -16.18
CA LEU A 269 -1.94 -20.64 -16.14
C LEU A 269 -0.53 -20.48 -16.72
N GLN A 270 0.39 -21.40 -16.43
CA GLN A 270 1.76 -21.37 -16.96
C GLN A 270 1.81 -21.48 -18.48
N VAL A 271 0.83 -22.14 -19.10
CA VAL A 271 0.72 -22.25 -20.56
C VAL A 271 0.07 -21.01 -21.17
N ARG A 272 -0.94 -20.44 -20.51
CA ARG A 272 -1.80 -19.40 -21.09
C ARG A 272 -1.33 -17.98 -20.84
N LEU A 273 -0.58 -17.75 -19.77
CA LEU A 273 -0.16 -16.42 -19.36
C LEU A 273 1.17 -16.02 -20.01
N PRO A 274 1.38 -14.70 -20.25
CA PRO A 274 2.68 -14.18 -20.64
C PRO A 274 3.76 -14.56 -19.60
N ALA A 275 4.99 -14.73 -20.06
CA ALA A 275 6.14 -15.11 -19.22
C ALA A 275 6.43 -14.09 -18.10
N GLU A 276 5.92 -12.86 -18.20
CA GLU A 276 6.06 -11.80 -17.20
C GLU A 276 5.09 -11.93 -16.02
N VAL A 277 4.11 -12.84 -16.11
CA VAL A 277 3.18 -13.15 -15.03
C VAL A 277 3.82 -14.20 -14.12
N GLU A 278 4.14 -13.79 -12.91
CA GLU A 278 4.77 -14.64 -11.90
C GLU A 278 3.66 -15.19 -11.00
N VAL A 279 3.38 -16.49 -11.13
CA VAL A 279 2.40 -17.22 -10.31
C VAL A 279 3.02 -18.52 -9.80
N SER A 280 2.82 -18.82 -8.53
CA SER A 280 3.27 -20.04 -7.88
C SER A 280 2.19 -20.61 -6.96
N ALA A 281 2.34 -21.86 -6.55
CA ALA A 281 1.55 -22.39 -5.45
C ALA A 281 1.87 -21.63 -4.15
N SER A 282 0.91 -21.62 -3.24
CA SER A 282 1.08 -21.13 -1.89
C SER A 282 2.00 -22.05 -1.07
N GLU A 283 2.91 -21.46 -0.28
CA GLU A 283 3.81 -22.22 0.59
C GLU A 283 3.05 -22.84 1.78
N TYR A 284 2.07 -22.13 2.34
CA TYR A 284 1.39 -22.55 3.57
C TYR A 284 0.04 -23.25 3.31
N LEU A 285 -0.66 -22.90 2.23
CA LEU A 285 -1.98 -23.39 1.85
C LEU A 285 -2.03 -23.81 0.35
N PRO A 286 -1.16 -24.71 -0.11
CA PRO A 286 -1.04 -25.09 -1.53
C PRO A 286 -2.35 -25.65 -2.11
N ASP A 287 -3.20 -26.27 -1.28
CA ASP A 287 -4.49 -26.85 -1.71
C ASP A 287 -5.58 -25.80 -1.94
N TYR A 288 -5.35 -24.54 -1.57
CA TYR A 288 -6.37 -23.47 -1.63
C TYR A 288 -5.89 -22.20 -2.31
N PHE A 289 -4.60 -21.92 -2.34
CA PHE A 289 -4.06 -20.63 -2.77
C PHE A 289 -2.99 -20.76 -3.84
N LEU A 290 -3.00 -19.80 -4.76
CA LEU A 290 -1.86 -19.41 -5.58
C LEU A 290 -1.34 -18.07 -5.10
N HIS A 291 -0.07 -17.79 -5.34
CA HIS A 291 0.57 -16.50 -5.10
C HIS A 291 0.96 -15.85 -6.41
N THR A 292 0.75 -14.54 -6.50
CA THR A 292 1.27 -13.75 -7.62
C THR A 292 1.95 -12.48 -7.15
N VAL A 293 3.16 -12.25 -7.67
CA VAL A 293 3.94 -11.02 -7.47
C VAL A 293 3.72 -10.05 -8.65
N ARG A 294 3.52 -10.61 -9.84
CA ARG A 294 3.26 -9.86 -11.09
C ARG A 294 2.16 -10.55 -11.88
N GLY A 295 1.22 -9.77 -12.41
CA GLY A 295 0.16 -10.29 -13.28
C GLY A 295 -1.22 -10.39 -12.62
N LEU A 296 -1.43 -9.79 -11.44
CA LEU A 296 -2.74 -9.77 -10.77
C LEU A 296 -3.91 -9.38 -11.69
N GLN A 297 -3.72 -8.37 -12.54
CA GLN A 297 -4.80 -7.91 -13.45
C GLN A 297 -5.10 -8.94 -14.53
N ASP A 298 -4.07 -9.61 -15.04
CA ASP A 298 -4.20 -10.70 -15.99
C ASP A 298 -5.04 -11.83 -15.36
N MET A 299 -4.75 -12.19 -14.10
CA MET A 299 -5.56 -13.15 -13.33
C MET A 299 -7.00 -12.67 -13.08
N ILE A 300 -7.22 -11.42 -12.69
CA ILE A 300 -8.57 -10.85 -12.47
C ILE A 300 -9.40 -10.83 -13.76
N SER A 301 -8.76 -10.68 -14.92
CA SER A 301 -9.44 -10.61 -16.21
C SER A 301 -9.99 -11.96 -16.69
N MET A 302 -9.53 -13.05 -16.09
CA MET A 302 -9.83 -14.42 -16.51
C MET A 302 -11.29 -14.82 -16.33
N PRO A 303 -11.79 -15.74 -17.18
CA PRO A 303 -13.11 -16.34 -17.01
C PRO A 303 -13.33 -16.96 -15.63
N GLN A 304 -12.35 -17.68 -15.09
CA GLN A 304 -12.44 -18.35 -13.78
C GLN A 304 -12.63 -17.33 -12.64
N PHE A 305 -11.99 -16.16 -12.71
CA PHE A 305 -12.20 -15.09 -11.75
C PHE A 305 -13.62 -14.51 -11.85
N LYS A 306 -14.11 -14.28 -13.08
CA LYS A 306 -15.46 -13.77 -13.33
C LYS A 306 -16.55 -14.76 -12.87
N ALA A 307 -16.28 -16.06 -13.01
CA ALA A 307 -17.12 -17.15 -12.54
C ALA A 307 -17.07 -17.36 -11.01
N GLY A 308 -16.22 -16.63 -10.28
CA GLY A 308 -16.09 -16.75 -8.82
C GLY A 308 -15.28 -17.97 -8.36
N GLN A 309 -14.61 -18.66 -9.29
CA GLN A 309 -13.71 -19.79 -9.01
C GLN A 309 -12.37 -19.32 -8.44
N MET A 310 -11.97 -18.08 -8.72
CA MET A 310 -10.83 -17.42 -8.09
C MET A 310 -11.26 -16.17 -7.33
N GLN A 311 -10.55 -15.85 -6.25
CA GLN A 311 -10.76 -14.64 -5.47
C GLN A 311 -9.43 -14.08 -4.95
N VAL A 312 -9.22 -12.76 -5.07
CA VAL A 312 -8.09 -12.11 -4.40
C VAL A 312 -8.35 -12.11 -2.89
N MET A 313 -7.46 -12.76 -2.14
CA MET A 313 -7.58 -12.92 -0.69
C MET A 313 -6.18 -13.15 -0.12
N SER A 314 -5.84 -12.54 1.00
CA SER A 314 -4.56 -12.86 1.66
C SER A 314 -4.58 -14.30 2.16
N GLU A 315 -3.45 -14.98 2.02
CA GLU A 315 -3.26 -16.34 2.54
C GLU A 315 -3.44 -16.38 4.06
N SER A 316 -3.00 -15.35 4.78
CA SER A 316 -3.23 -15.21 6.23
C SER A 316 -4.72 -15.22 6.61
N ALA A 317 -5.57 -14.55 5.84
CA ALA A 317 -7.01 -14.61 6.04
C ALA A 317 -7.56 -16.01 5.73
N GLY A 318 -6.92 -16.73 4.81
CA GLY A 318 -7.24 -18.13 4.51
C GLY A 318 -6.87 -19.07 5.65
N MET A 319 -5.71 -18.86 6.27
CA MET A 319 -5.25 -19.65 7.41
C MET A 319 -6.24 -19.58 8.57
N VAL A 320 -6.83 -18.41 8.82
CA VAL A 320 -7.87 -18.24 9.85
C VAL A 320 -9.08 -19.11 9.55
N VAL A 321 -9.59 -19.09 8.32
CA VAL A 321 -10.71 -19.98 7.93
C VAL A 321 -10.32 -21.45 8.04
N ARG A 322 -9.08 -21.82 7.71
CA ARG A 322 -8.58 -23.20 7.83
C ARG A 322 -8.45 -23.64 9.29
N LEU A 323 -8.03 -22.74 10.17
CA LEU A 323 -7.99 -23.00 11.61
C LEU A 323 -9.40 -23.12 12.20
N LEU A 324 -10.38 -22.37 11.67
CA LEU A 324 -11.78 -22.48 12.10
C LEU A 324 -12.38 -23.85 11.75
N ASP A 325 -11.86 -24.47 10.68
CA ASP A 325 -12.24 -25.78 10.16
C ASP A 325 -13.77 -25.98 9.99
N PRO A 326 -14.44 -25.09 9.24
CA PRO A 326 -15.90 -25.08 9.15
C PRO A 326 -16.43 -26.33 8.44
N GLN A 327 -17.33 -27.06 9.10
CA GLN A 327 -17.86 -28.33 8.59
C GLN A 327 -19.22 -28.16 7.90
N PRO A 328 -19.53 -28.98 6.87
CA PRO A 328 -20.85 -28.98 6.25
C PRO A 328 -21.99 -29.18 7.26
N GLY A 329 -22.99 -28.30 7.23
CA GLY A 329 -24.17 -28.35 8.09
C GLY A 329 -24.08 -27.51 9.37
N GLU A 330 -22.92 -26.94 9.70
CA GLU A 330 -22.76 -26.08 10.87
C GLU A 330 -23.46 -24.72 10.73
N ARG A 331 -23.58 -24.03 11.86
CA ARG A 331 -24.07 -22.64 11.93
C ARG A 331 -22.93 -21.76 12.42
N ILE A 332 -22.49 -20.83 11.58
CA ILE A 332 -21.33 -19.96 11.83
C ILE A 332 -21.80 -18.50 11.92
N LEU A 333 -21.16 -17.74 12.81
CA LEU A 333 -21.30 -16.29 12.88
C LEU A 333 -19.98 -15.65 12.43
N ASP A 334 -20.02 -14.85 11.37
CA ASP A 334 -18.93 -13.97 10.96
C ASP A 334 -19.28 -12.55 11.38
N ALA A 335 -18.73 -12.09 12.51
CA ALA A 335 -19.11 -10.84 13.16
C ALA A 335 -18.62 -9.57 12.44
N CYS A 336 -17.65 -9.71 11.52
CA CYS A 336 -17.00 -8.62 10.80
C CYS A 336 -16.78 -9.02 9.33
N ALA A 337 -17.86 -9.45 8.68
CA ALA A 337 -17.81 -10.21 7.45
C ALA A 337 -17.33 -9.41 6.24
N ALA A 338 -17.71 -8.13 6.08
CA ALA A 338 -17.51 -7.46 4.81
C ALA A 338 -16.02 -7.12 4.57
N PRO A 339 -15.49 -7.27 3.33
CA PRO A 339 -16.20 -7.51 2.07
C PRO A 339 -16.58 -8.97 1.77
N GLY A 340 -16.31 -9.92 2.68
CA GLY A 340 -16.89 -11.26 2.65
C GLY A 340 -15.97 -12.41 2.22
N SER A 341 -14.68 -12.17 2.00
CA SER A 341 -13.79 -13.22 1.47
C SER A 341 -13.65 -14.43 2.41
N LYS A 342 -13.55 -14.20 3.72
CA LYS A 342 -13.54 -15.26 4.73
C LYS A 342 -14.86 -16.01 4.81
N THR A 343 -15.97 -15.26 4.83
CA THR A 343 -17.34 -15.82 4.81
C THR A 343 -17.54 -16.75 3.62
N LEU A 344 -17.11 -16.32 2.42
CA LEU A 344 -17.21 -17.10 1.19
C LEU A 344 -16.31 -18.32 1.23
N PHE A 345 -15.09 -18.18 1.76
CA PHE A 345 -14.19 -19.31 1.90
C PHE A 345 -14.77 -20.36 2.86
N ALA A 346 -15.27 -19.94 4.02
CA ALA A 346 -15.93 -20.84 4.97
C ALA A 346 -17.14 -21.54 4.34
N ALA A 347 -18.04 -20.80 3.67
CA ALA A 347 -19.17 -21.39 2.96
C ALA A 347 -18.77 -22.39 1.87
N SER A 348 -17.62 -22.16 1.21
CA SER A 348 -17.10 -23.09 0.20
C SER A 348 -16.56 -24.39 0.81
N LEU A 349 -15.94 -24.33 1.99
CA LEU A 349 -15.49 -25.53 2.74
C LEU A 349 -16.68 -26.32 3.29
N MET A 350 -17.74 -25.63 3.69
CA MET A 350 -19.00 -26.24 4.11
C MET A 350 -19.85 -26.79 2.95
N GLN A 351 -19.35 -26.71 1.71
CA GLN A 351 -20.00 -27.25 0.51
C GLN A 351 -21.43 -26.71 0.28
N GLY A 352 -21.70 -25.46 0.69
CA GLY A 352 -23.03 -24.86 0.58
C GLY A 352 -24.09 -25.48 1.51
N LYS A 353 -23.68 -26.25 2.53
CA LYS A 353 -24.57 -26.88 3.52
C LYS A 353 -24.38 -26.21 4.89
N GLY A 354 -25.48 -25.83 5.53
CA GLY A 354 -25.45 -25.14 6.83
C GLY A 354 -25.90 -23.69 6.71
N GLN A 355 -25.47 -22.83 7.63
CA GLN A 355 -25.81 -21.41 7.65
C GLN A 355 -24.64 -20.56 8.14
N ILE A 356 -24.42 -19.40 7.51
CA ILE A 356 -23.49 -18.38 7.99
C ILE A 356 -24.23 -17.06 8.15
N VAL A 357 -24.25 -16.53 9.37
CA VAL A 357 -24.74 -15.17 9.64
C VAL A 357 -23.55 -14.22 9.51
N ALA A 358 -23.64 -13.28 8.57
CA ALA A 358 -22.54 -12.39 8.21
C ALA A 358 -22.86 -10.95 8.62
N LEU A 359 -22.19 -10.46 9.65
CA LEU A 359 -22.41 -9.15 10.24
C LEU A 359 -21.39 -8.12 9.74
N ASP A 360 -21.81 -6.91 9.39
CA ASP A 360 -20.90 -5.78 9.19
C ASP A 360 -21.64 -4.47 9.42
N SER A 361 -20.92 -3.42 9.81
CA SER A 361 -21.50 -2.10 10.05
C SER A 361 -21.94 -1.34 8.84
N LYS A 362 -21.39 -1.67 7.68
CA LYS A 362 -21.69 -0.97 6.46
C LYS A 362 -22.51 -1.87 5.55
N ALA A 363 -23.82 -1.63 5.52
CA ALA A 363 -24.75 -2.29 4.61
C ALA A 363 -24.26 -2.25 3.14
N ALA A 364 -23.63 -1.14 2.74
CA ALA A 364 -23.01 -0.99 1.44
C ALA A 364 -21.90 -2.03 1.15
N ARG A 365 -21.10 -2.40 2.14
CA ARG A 365 -20.04 -3.41 2.00
C ARG A 365 -20.61 -4.83 1.98
N LEU A 366 -21.72 -5.08 2.69
CA LEU A 366 -22.42 -6.37 2.64
C LEU A 366 -22.98 -6.69 1.25
N LYS A 367 -23.38 -5.69 0.46
CA LYS A 367 -23.78 -5.89 -0.94
C LYS A 367 -22.69 -6.54 -1.80
N LEU A 368 -21.40 -6.36 -1.43
CA LEU A 368 -20.28 -7.01 -2.11
C LEU A 368 -20.26 -8.52 -1.82
N LEU A 369 -20.47 -8.89 -0.56
CA LEU A 369 -20.61 -10.28 -0.12
C LEU A 369 -21.82 -10.93 -0.79
N GLU A 370 -22.99 -10.27 -0.80
CA GLU A 370 -24.19 -10.77 -1.48
C GLU A 370 -23.95 -11.04 -2.97
N SER A 371 -23.33 -10.09 -3.67
CA SER A 371 -23.03 -10.25 -5.10
C SER A 371 -22.06 -11.41 -5.36
N ALA A 372 -21.04 -11.56 -4.52
CA ALA A 372 -20.07 -12.64 -4.64
C ALA A 372 -20.70 -14.01 -4.28
N ALA A 373 -21.53 -14.07 -3.24
CA ALA A 373 -22.26 -15.27 -2.83
C ALA A 373 -23.21 -15.75 -3.93
N ARG A 374 -23.91 -14.82 -4.60
CA ARG A 374 -24.75 -15.15 -5.78
C ARG A 374 -23.95 -15.78 -6.90
N LYS A 375 -22.78 -15.23 -7.23
CA LYS A 375 -21.91 -15.77 -8.29
C LYS A 375 -21.40 -17.17 -7.98
N GLN A 376 -21.14 -17.46 -6.70
CA GLN A 376 -20.65 -18.77 -6.26
C GLN A 376 -21.78 -19.76 -5.92
N GLY A 377 -23.05 -19.38 -6.08
CA GLY A 377 -24.19 -20.25 -5.73
C GLY A 377 -24.38 -20.45 -4.22
N LEU A 378 -23.82 -19.58 -3.38
CA LEU A 378 -23.79 -19.70 -1.91
C LEU A 378 -24.88 -18.86 -1.21
N SER A 379 -25.80 -18.26 -1.96
CA SER A 379 -26.76 -17.27 -1.42
C SER A 379 -27.75 -17.84 -0.41
N SER A 380 -28.09 -19.12 -0.51
CA SER A 380 -29.05 -19.78 0.39
C SER A 380 -28.49 -19.98 1.80
N MET A 381 -27.16 -19.98 1.94
CA MET A 381 -26.44 -20.28 3.18
C MET A 381 -25.96 -19.02 3.90
N ILE A 382 -25.68 -17.94 3.17
CA ILE A 382 -25.12 -16.72 3.73
C ILE A 382 -26.25 -15.72 4.00
N HIS A 383 -26.35 -15.27 5.25
CA HIS A 383 -27.35 -14.32 5.73
C HIS A 383 -26.67 -13.02 6.19
N PRO A 384 -26.51 -12.03 5.30
CA PRO A 384 -25.93 -10.75 5.64
C PRO A 384 -26.87 -9.93 6.53
N VAL A 385 -26.34 -9.36 7.62
CA VAL A 385 -27.09 -8.49 8.52
C VAL A 385 -26.24 -7.25 8.81
N ALA A 386 -26.79 -6.07 8.52
CA ALA A 386 -26.10 -4.83 8.86
C ALA A 386 -26.28 -4.53 10.36
N CYS A 387 -25.17 -4.37 11.10
CA CYS A 387 -25.20 -4.05 12.52
C CYS A 387 -24.10 -3.04 12.91
N THR A 388 -24.42 -2.04 13.73
CA THR A 388 -23.51 -0.93 14.06
C THR A 388 -22.23 -1.36 14.80
N LEU A 389 -21.14 -1.56 14.05
CA LEU A 389 -19.75 -1.73 14.50
C LEU A 389 -18.76 -0.95 13.61
N ALA A 390 -18.55 0.34 13.89
CA ALA A 390 -17.75 1.21 13.02
C ALA A 390 -16.23 1.06 13.23
N LYS A 391 -15.44 0.88 12.15
CA LYS A 391 -14.03 1.35 12.05
C LYS A 391 -13.49 1.40 10.60
N ARG A 392 -12.41 2.18 10.41
CA ARG A 392 -11.77 2.64 9.13
C ARG A 392 -10.31 2.15 9.01
N ALA A 393 -9.75 2.09 7.79
CA ALA A 393 -8.66 1.19 7.38
C ALA A 393 -7.36 1.84 6.79
N ASP A 394 -6.98 3.05 7.20
CA ASP A 394 -5.85 3.87 6.69
C ASP A 394 -4.63 3.96 7.64
N LEU A 395 -4.35 2.82 8.29
CA LEU A 395 -3.76 2.72 9.63
C LEU A 395 -2.35 3.33 9.85
N ARG A 396 -1.46 3.44 8.86
CA ARG A 396 -0.04 3.78 9.19
C ARG A 396 0.26 5.27 9.31
N TRP A 397 -0.47 6.13 8.59
CA TRP A 397 -0.27 7.59 8.62
C TRP A 397 -1.40 8.32 9.36
N GLN A 398 -2.47 7.59 9.71
CA GLN A 398 -3.64 8.14 10.39
C GLN A 398 -3.83 7.60 11.81
N ARG A 399 -3.06 6.59 12.23
CA ARG A 399 -3.09 6.13 13.63
C ARG A 399 -2.15 6.98 14.48
N LEU A 400 -2.72 7.45 15.58
CA LEU A 400 -1.99 7.97 16.72
C LEU A 400 -1.82 6.85 17.76
N PRO A 401 -0.85 6.96 18.68
CA PRO A 401 -0.70 5.99 19.77
C PRO A 401 -2.01 5.74 20.54
N ASP A 402 -2.80 6.79 20.77
CA ASP A 402 -4.05 6.74 21.54
C ASP A 402 -5.12 5.83 20.88
N ASP A 403 -5.14 5.76 19.54
CA ASP A 403 -6.07 4.91 18.80
C ASP A 403 -5.93 3.41 19.12
N LEU A 404 -4.75 2.98 19.57
CA LEU A 404 -4.48 1.58 19.90
C LEU A 404 -5.27 1.15 21.14
N SER A 405 -5.39 2.03 22.13
CA SER A 405 -6.12 1.74 23.37
C SER A 405 -7.60 1.51 23.09
N ASP A 406 -8.23 2.42 22.35
CA ASP A 406 -9.63 2.33 21.93
C ASP A 406 -9.91 1.12 21.04
N LEU A 407 -8.95 0.72 20.21
CA LEU A 407 -9.02 -0.50 19.41
C LEU A 407 -9.00 -1.75 20.28
N CYS A 408 -8.06 -1.85 21.23
CA CYS A 408 -7.95 -2.99 22.12
C CYS A 408 -9.21 -3.16 22.97
N THR A 409 -9.77 -2.07 23.49
CA THR A 409 -11.02 -2.09 24.27
C THR A 409 -12.19 -2.60 23.43
N LEU A 410 -12.38 -2.06 22.22
CA LEU A 410 -13.46 -2.51 21.34
C LEU A 410 -13.31 -4.00 20.97
N GLN A 411 -12.09 -4.46 20.69
CA GLN A 411 -11.82 -5.86 20.39
C GLN A 411 -12.14 -6.77 21.58
N ALA A 412 -11.81 -6.35 22.80
CA ALA A 412 -12.13 -7.10 24.01
C ALA A 412 -13.66 -7.24 24.19
N THR A 413 -14.40 -6.13 24.08
CA THR A 413 -15.87 -6.15 24.17
C THR A 413 -16.52 -7.05 23.12
N LEU A 414 -16.01 -7.03 21.88
CA LEU A 414 -16.49 -7.91 20.81
C LEU A 414 -16.19 -9.38 21.10
N LEU A 415 -15.03 -9.68 21.68
CA LEU A 415 -14.64 -11.03 22.04
C LEU A 415 -15.52 -11.58 23.18
N ASP A 416 -15.79 -10.78 24.21
CA ASP A 416 -16.67 -11.15 25.31
C ASP A 416 -18.10 -11.42 24.82
N ALA A 417 -18.61 -10.56 23.94
CA ALA A 417 -19.92 -10.76 23.31
C ALA A 417 -19.95 -12.02 22.43
N ALA A 418 -18.88 -12.28 21.67
CA ALA A 418 -18.78 -13.46 20.84
C ALA A 418 -18.72 -14.74 21.68
N ALA A 419 -17.95 -14.75 22.77
CA ALA A 419 -17.83 -15.89 23.68
C ALA A 419 -19.18 -16.34 24.25
N ALA A 420 -20.09 -15.41 24.54
CA ALA A 420 -21.44 -15.71 25.01
C ALA A 420 -22.34 -16.41 23.96
N LEU A 421 -21.99 -16.33 22.67
CA LEU A 421 -22.75 -16.92 21.56
C LEU A 421 -22.25 -18.32 21.17
N VAL A 422 -21.12 -18.77 21.73
CA VAL A 422 -20.48 -20.05 21.43
C VAL A 422 -21.16 -21.16 22.23
N ARG A 423 -21.67 -22.20 21.56
CA ARG A 423 -22.19 -23.40 22.24
C ARG A 423 -21.04 -24.16 22.93
N MET A 424 -21.34 -24.95 23.97
CA MET A 424 -20.34 -25.87 24.52
C MET A 424 -19.73 -26.74 23.38
N ARG A 425 -18.39 -26.68 23.24
CA ARG A 425 -17.55 -27.30 22.19
C ARG A 425 -17.39 -26.54 20.85
N ALA A 426 -17.84 -25.29 20.72
CA ALA A 426 -17.56 -24.48 19.52
C ALA A 426 -16.26 -23.66 19.64
N VAL A 427 -15.66 -23.34 18.48
CA VAL A 427 -14.37 -22.65 18.37
C VAL A 427 -14.58 -21.13 18.22
N LEU A 428 -13.91 -20.33 19.05
CA LEU A 428 -13.84 -18.87 18.92
C LEU A 428 -12.46 -18.49 18.37
N GLN A 429 -12.43 -17.66 17.33
CA GLN A 429 -11.18 -17.18 16.74
C GLN A 429 -11.09 -15.66 16.73
N ARG A 430 -9.88 -15.16 17.03
CA ARG A 430 -9.50 -13.76 16.96
C ARG A 430 -8.28 -13.61 16.05
N GLU A 431 -8.37 -12.75 15.05
CA GLU A 431 -7.20 -12.24 14.33
C GLU A 431 -6.52 -11.17 15.20
N GLN A 432 -5.22 -11.33 15.51
CA GLN A 432 -4.42 -10.33 16.24
C GLN A 432 -3.88 -9.24 15.31
#